data_AF-A0A2R6Q5B5-F1
#
_entry.id   AF-A0A2R6Q5B5-F1
#
_cell.length_a   1.000
_cell.length_b   1.000
_cell.length_c   1.000
_cell.angle_alpha   90.00
_cell.angle_beta   90.00
_cell.angle_gamma   90.00
#
_symmetry.space_group_name_H-M   'P 1'
#
loop_
_entity.id
_entity.type
_entity.pdbx_description
1 polymer ?
#
loop_
_entity_poly.entity_id
_entity_poly.type
_entity_poly.pdbx_seq_one_letter_code
_entity_poly.pdbx_strand_id
1 'polypeptide(L)'
;MATWRLSVYLYLLLSAVCLGSCGSDLVDSECLKVPISEFGGAVKSTMDVVQQVISLFSKFASTFGDFRLSNAIADCLDLLDLSSEQLSRTLSASQNPNGKNNSTGNLSADLRTWLSGALINQDTCTEGLDGTNSIVKVLVSGSLNQVTSLVQEILTMVNQNIPDPNAKGSRGGGGGSYPPGSKLIKTDDHFPYWLKPKDRRLIQANGISVDAVVATDGTGNFTKIMDAISAAPDYNNAHRFVIYVKKGVYNEYVEISKKKWNLLMIGDGMDVTVISGNRSFIDGWTTYRSATFAVKGQGFIARDMTFQNTAGPQKHQAVAFRSDSDLSVLFRCAIRGYQDTLYAHSMRQFYRECHITGTVDFIFGDGSAIFQKCQILARKGLPNQKNTITAQGRKSPNEPTGFSIQFSNISAEPDVLASLNSTLTYLGRPWKLCSRTVFMQSYMSNAIRPEGWLEWNRDFALDTLFYGEYMNYGPGAGLGSRVKWPGFHAINDSAQANNFTVSQFILGNSWLPSTGVKYIAGLAV
;
A
#
# COMPACT_ATOMS: atom_id res chain seq x y z
N MET A 1 48.67 52.32 64.00
CA MET A 1 49.68 51.25 64.20
C MET A 1 49.10 50.00 63.53
N ALA A 2 49.71 49.55 62.42
CA ALA A 2 49.50 48.26 61.71
C ALA A 2 48.08 47.94 61.14
N THR A 3 47.81 47.34 59.97
CA THR A 3 48.56 46.90 58.76
C THR A 3 47.50 46.34 57.78
N TRP A 4 47.60 46.67 56.47
CA TRP A 4 47.38 45.86 55.23
C TRP A 4 46.18 44.87 55.10
N ARG A 5 45.42 44.73 54.00
CA ARG A 5 45.76 44.56 52.56
C ARG A 5 44.58 44.86 51.61
N LEU A 6 44.93 45.23 50.37
CA LEU A 6 44.11 45.37 49.15
C LEU A 6 43.40 44.07 48.72
N SER A 7 42.24 44.21 48.04
CA SER A 7 41.94 43.55 46.76
C SER A 7 40.80 44.24 46.01
N VAL A 8 40.95 44.30 44.69
CA VAL A 8 40.18 45.04 43.66
C VAL A 8 39.00 44.20 43.12
N TYR A 9 38.11 44.86 42.37
CA TYR A 9 37.16 44.40 41.32
C TYR A 9 35.69 44.65 41.67
N LEU A 10 35.05 45.72 41.17
CA LEU A 10 34.58 46.06 39.81
C LEU A 10 33.11 45.65 39.61
N TYR A 11 32.28 46.69 39.45
CA TYR A 11 30.85 46.69 39.18
C TYR A 11 30.48 46.16 37.77
N LEU A 12 29.30 45.53 37.63
CA LEU A 12 28.15 45.96 36.80
C LEU A 12 27.33 44.81 36.16
N LEU A 13 26.01 44.97 36.33
CA LEU A 13 24.90 44.78 35.40
C LEU A 13 24.25 43.40 35.17
N LEU A 14 22.95 43.41 35.48
CA LEU A 14 21.92 42.46 35.08
C LEU A 14 21.84 42.30 33.55
N SER A 15 21.69 41.05 33.12
CA SER A 15 20.77 40.71 32.02
C SER A 15 20.08 39.39 32.35
N ALA A 16 18.75 39.41 32.30
CA ALA A 16 17.91 38.25 32.51
C ALA A 16 18.10 37.28 31.33
N VAL A 17 18.59 36.07 31.61
CA VAL A 17 18.54 34.98 30.65
C VAL A 17 17.14 34.39 30.71
N CYS A 18 16.31 34.75 29.74
CA CYS A 18 15.16 33.96 29.37
C CYS A 18 15.66 32.58 28.92
N LEU A 19 15.30 31.54 29.67
CA LEU A 19 15.45 30.15 29.23
C LEU A 19 14.54 29.96 28.01
N GLY A 20 15.17 29.96 26.84
CA GLY A 20 14.54 29.82 25.54
C GLY A 20 13.89 28.45 25.36
N SER A 21 12.75 28.48 24.68
CA SER A 21 12.03 27.34 24.11
C SER A 21 12.97 26.44 23.31
N CYS A 22 13.21 25.23 23.81
CA CYS A 22 13.77 24.14 23.04
C CYS A 22 12.61 23.36 22.42
N GLY A 23 12.33 23.54 21.12
CA GLY A 23 11.21 22.84 20.47
C GLY A 23 10.74 23.38 19.12
N SER A 24 11.62 23.40 18.11
CA SER A 24 11.26 23.43 16.68
C SER A 24 12.48 23.07 15.83
N ASP A 25 13.60 23.75 16.06
CA ASP A 25 14.75 23.75 15.15
C ASP A 25 15.52 22.41 15.09
N LEU A 26 15.39 21.56 16.12
CA LEU A 26 15.98 20.22 16.14
C LEU A 26 15.17 19.20 15.32
N VAL A 27 13.83 19.33 15.29
CA VAL A 27 12.93 18.48 14.50
C VAL A 27 13.10 18.78 13.00
N ASP A 28 13.39 20.04 12.68
CA ASP A 28 13.60 20.52 11.30
C ASP A 28 14.77 19.81 10.61
N SER A 29 15.90 19.59 11.31
CA SER A 29 17.11 18.98 10.73
C SER A 29 17.02 17.46 10.52
N GLU A 30 16.19 16.76 11.30
CA GLU A 30 16.08 15.30 11.22
C GLU A 30 15.10 14.86 10.11
N CYS A 31 14.10 15.67 9.77
CA CYS A 31 13.07 15.30 8.80
C CYS A 31 13.33 15.82 7.38
N LEU A 32 13.80 17.05 7.22
CA LEU A 32 13.94 17.72 5.93
C LEU A 32 15.42 18.09 5.65
N LYS A 33 15.79 18.07 4.37
CA LYS A 33 17.11 18.52 3.89
C LYS A 33 17.14 20.02 3.58
N VAL A 34 15.99 20.68 3.62
CA VAL A 34 15.79 22.09 3.31
C VAL A 34 14.93 22.74 4.41
N PRO A 35 14.97 24.08 4.58
CA PRO A 35 14.10 24.76 5.52
C PRO A 35 12.62 24.48 5.28
N ILE A 36 11.81 24.42 6.36
CA ILE A 36 10.35 24.16 6.27
C ILE A 36 9.65 25.16 5.35
N SER A 37 10.09 26.42 5.31
CA SER A 37 9.53 27.45 4.44
C SER A 37 9.75 27.15 2.96
N GLU A 38 10.94 26.66 2.59
CA GLU A 38 11.29 26.27 1.23
C GLU A 38 10.49 25.01 0.82
N PHE A 39 10.49 23.98 1.67
CA PHE A 39 9.71 22.77 1.46
C PHE A 39 8.21 23.08 1.29
N GLY A 40 7.65 23.86 2.22
CA GLY A 40 6.25 24.25 2.19
C GLY A 40 5.89 25.09 0.96
N GLY A 41 6.81 25.96 0.51
CA GLY A 41 6.67 26.73 -0.72
C GLY A 41 6.61 25.82 -1.96
N ALA A 42 7.50 24.85 -2.05
CA ALA A 42 7.53 23.87 -3.15
C ALA A 42 6.26 23.02 -3.20
N VAL A 43 5.80 22.52 -2.04
CA VAL A 43 4.55 21.74 -1.93
C VAL A 43 3.35 22.58 -2.38
N LYS A 44 3.24 23.82 -1.91
CA LYS A 44 2.12 24.71 -2.26
C LYS A 44 2.10 25.04 -3.77
N SER A 45 3.26 25.39 -4.33
CA SER A 45 3.40 25.62 -5.77
C SER A 45 2.97 24.40 -6.60
N THR A 46 3.36 23.20 -6.15
CA THR A 46 2.98 21.95 -6.82
C THR A 46 1.48 21.68 -6.73
N MET A 47 0.84 21.97 -5.59
CA MET A 47 -0.62 21.90 -5.46
C MET A 47 -1.32 22.83 -6.44
N ASP A 48 -0.82 24.05 -6.64
CA ASP A 48 -1.39 25.01 -7.60
C ASP A 48 -1.31 24.46 -9.04
N VAL A 49 -0.19 23.84 -9.41
CA VAL A 49 -0.05 23.16 -10.70
C VAL A 49 -1.03 21.99 -10.83
N VAL A 50 -1.18 21.14 -9.82
CA VAL A 50 -2.17 20.05 -9.81
C VAL A 50 -3.59 20.57 -10.06
N GLN A 51 -3.99 21.66 -9.41
CA GLN A 51 -5.31 22.27 -9.60
C GLN A 51 -5.51 22.82 -11.02
N GLN A 52 -4.45 23.34 -11.66
CA GLN A 52 -4.50 23.73 -13.07
C GLN A 52 -4.71 22.51 -13.98
N VAL A 53 -4.05 21.39 -13.69
CA VAL A 53 -4.21 20.14 -14.45
C VAL A 53 -5.63 19.57 -14.27
N ILE A 54 -6.18 19.58 -13.05
CA ILE A 54 -7.58 19.20 -12.79
C ILE A 54 -8.55 20.07 -13.63
N SER A 55 -8.31 21.38 -13.67
CA SER A 55 -9.11 22.31 -14.46
C SER A 55 -9.01 22.04 -15.95
N LEU A 56 -7.86 21.56 -16.44
CA LEU A 56 -7.68 21.12 -17.82
C LEU A 56 -8.48 19.85 -18.12
N PHE A 57 -8.38 18.82 -17.28
CA PHE A 57 -9.16 17.57 -17.45
C PHE A 57 -10.67 17.80 -17.39
N SER A 58 -11.13 18.71 -16.53
CA SER A 58 -12.55 19.04 -16.38
C SER A 58 -13.17 19.56 -17.69
N LYS A 59 -12.39 20.19 -18.57
CA LYS A 59 -12.86 20.64 -19.90
C LYS A 59 -13.21 19.49 -20.83
N PHE A 60 -12.65 18.30 -20.58
CA PHE A 60 -12.90 17.10 -21.39
C PHE A 60 -13.93 16.17 -20.76
N ALA A 61 -14.37 16.41 -19.52
CA ALA A 61 -15.31 15.55 -18.79
C ALA A 61 -16.67 15.36 -19.50
N SER A 62 -17.08 16.32 -20.33
CA SER A 62 -18.30 16.26 -21.14
C SER A 62 -18.09 15.75 -22.57
N THR A 63 -16.93 15.15 -22.89
CA THR A 63 -16.68 14.64 -24.25
C THR A 63 -17.45 13.33 -24.43
N PHE A 64 -18.60 13.39 -25.10
CA PHE A 64 -19.49 12.26 -25.31
C PHE A 64 -19.00 11.37 -26.47
N GLY A 65 -18.88 10.06 -26.24
CA GLY A 65 -18.81 9.06 -27.31
C GLY A 65 -17.89 7.85 -27.07
N ASP A 66 -16.78 8.01 -26.36
CA ASP A 66 -15.82 6.92 -26.08
C ASP A 66 -15.84 6.54 -24.59
N PHE A 67 -16.41 5.38 -24.29
CA PHE A 67 -16.54 4.85 -22.93
C PHE A 67 -15.17 4.71 -22.22
N ARG A 68 -14.13 4.27 -22.93
CA ARG A 68 -12.80 4.11 -22.33
C ARG A 68 -12.18 5.46 -22.02
N LEU A 69 -12.30 6.41 -22.95
CA LEU A 69 -11.82 7.77 -22.72
C LEU A 69 -12.55 8.45 -21.55
N SER A 70 -13.87 8.29 -21.44
CA SER A 70 -14.63 8.85 -20.30
C SER A 70 -14.15 8.28 -18.96
N ASN A 71 -13.91 6.97 -18.89
CA ASN A 71 -13.34 6.34 -17.68
C ASN A 71 -11.93 6.85 -17.38
N ALA A 72 -11.08 7.00 -18.40
CA ALA A 72 -9.72 7.52 -18.24
C ALA A 72 -9.69 8.97 -17.73
N ILE A 73 -10.57 9.83 -18.25
CA ILE A 73 -10.70 11.22 -17.77
C ILE A 73 -11.20 11.24 -16.32
N ALA A 74 -12.18 10.40 -15.98
CA ALA A 74 -12.66 10.27 -14.61
C ALA A 74 -11.58 9.73 -13.66
N ASP A 75 -10.72 8.81 -14.11
CA ASP A 75 -9.56 8.35 -13.34
C ASP A 75 -8.60 9.49 -13.06
N CYS A 76 -8.24 10.26 -14.08
CA CYS A 76 -7.34 11.39 -13.94
C CYS A 76 -7.87 12.43 -12.93
N LEU A 77 -9.16 12.75 -12.96
CA LEU A 77 -9.76 13.67 -12.01
C LEU A 77 -9.70 13.13 -10.57
N ASP A 78 -10.05 11.86 -10.36
CA ASP A 78 -9.99 11.21 -9.04
C ASP A 78 -8.55 11.12 -8.51
N LEU A 79 -7.61 10.75 -9.37
CA LEU A 79 -6.20 10.56 -9.02
C LEU A 79 -5.50 11.89 -8.72
N LEU A 80 -5.79 12.95 -9.49
CA LEU A 80 -5.25 14.28 -9.22
C LEU A 80 -5.85 14.89 -7.94
N ASP A 81 -7.13 14.64 -7.65
CA ASP A 81 -7.76 15.01 -6.39
C ASP A 81 -7.13 14.26 -5.18
N LEU A 82 -6.79 12.98 -5.35
CA LEU A 82 -6.01 12.23 -4.35
C LEU A 82 -4.60 12.84 -4.15
N SER A 83 -3.90 13.21 -5.24
CA SER A 83 -2.59 13.87 -5.15
C SER A 83 -2.68 15.21 -4.43
N SER A 84 -3.71 16.01 -4.71
CA SER A 84 -3.94 17.27 -4.01
C SER A 84 -4.13 17.07 -2.51
N GLU A 85 -4.85 16.03 -2.09
CA GLU A 85 -5.01 15.70 -0.67
C GLU A 85 -3.69 15.24 -0.03
N GLN A 86 -2.94 14.38 -0.71
CA GLN A 86 -1.65 13.86 -0.21
C GLN A 86 -0.62 14.99 -0.06
N LEU A 87 -0.58 15.93 -1.00
CA LEU A 87 0.24 17.15 -0.90
C LEU A 87 -0.25 18.07 0.23
N SER A 88 -1.56 18.24 0.38
CA SER A 88 -2.13 19.02 1.50
C SER A 88 -1.79 18.42 2.86
N ARG A 89 -1.83 17.08 2.98
CA ARG A 89 -1.41 16.35 4.20
C ARG A 89 0.09 16.54 4.46
N THR A 90 0.90 16.43 3.41
CA THR A 90 2.36 16.67 3.46
C THR A 90 2.67 18.05 4.01
N LEU A 91 2.04 19.10 3.46
CA LEU A 91 2.21 20.48 3.92
C LEU A 91 1.77 20.67 5.38
N SER A 92 0.61 20.12 5.73
CA SER A 92 0.04 20.27 7.09
C SER A 92 0.93 19.60 8.14
N ALA A 93 1.44 18.41 7.84
CA ALA A 93 2.31 17.67 8.76
C ALA A 93 3.70 18.30 8.87
N SER A 94 4.26 18.84 7.79
CA SER A 94 5.55 19.54 7.85
C SER A 94 5.49 20.84 8.65
N GLN A 95 4.34 21.53 8.64
CA GLN A 95 4.13 22.77 9.41
C GLN A 95 3.77 22.53 10.87
N ASN A 96 3.25 21.34 11.20
CA ASN A 96 2.94 20.95 12.57
C ASN A 96 3.47 19.53 12.88
N PRO A 97 4.80 19.38 13.05
CA PRO A 97 5.44 18.06 13.25
C PRO A 97 4.92 17.29 14.47
N ASN A 98 4.46 18.00 15.51
CA ASN A 98 3.92 17.42 16.74
C ASN A 98 2.39 17.21 16.68
N GLY A 99 1.77 17.41 15.52
CA GLY A 99 0.34 17.20 15.32
C GLY A 99 -0.06 15.74 15.53
N LYS A 100 -1.24 15.51 16.13
CA LYS A 100 -1.82 14.17 16.32
C LYS A 100 -2.21 13.45 15.02
N ASN A 101 -1.97 14.08 13.87
CA ASN A 101 -2.38 13.60 12.54
C ASN A 101 -1.30 12.79 11.81
N ASN A 102 -0.10 12.63 12.40
CA ASN A 102 0.94 11.78 11.82
C ASN A 102 0.52 10.31 11.94
N SER A 103 0.64 9.56 10.86
CA SER A 103 0.05 8.21 10.74
C SER A 103 0.87 7.17 11.49
N THR A 104 2.20 7.26 11.47
CA THR A 104 3.09 6.29 12.13
C THR A 104 3.94 6.87 13.26
N GLY A 105 3.84 8.19 13.49
CA GLY A 105 4.70 8.92 14.40
C GLY A 105 6.11 9.19 13.85
N ASN A 106 6.46 8.68 12.66
CA ASN A 106 7.70 9.02 11.95
C ASN A 106 7.37 9.96 10.77
N LEU A 107 7.59 11.26 10.98
CA LEU A 107 7.19 12.29 10.02
C LEU A 107 7.85 12.09 8.65
N SER A 108 9.16 11.88 8.57
CA SER A 108 9.87 11.67 7.29
C SER A 108 9.29 10.47 6.52
N ALA A 109 9.02 9.36 7.19
CA ALA A 109 8.42 8.19 6.56
C ALA A 109 6.99 8.47 6.05
N ASP A 110 6.19 9.19 6.82
CA ASP A 110 4.83 9.59 6.44
C ASP A 110 4.84 10.55 5.23
N LEU A 111 5.69 11.60 5.25
CA LEU A 111 5.85 12.53 4.13
C LEU A 111 6.26 11.80 2.84
N ARG A 112 7.27 10.92 2.92
CA ARG A 112 7.73 10.14 1.76
C ARG A 112 6.63 9.20 1.23
N THR A 113 5.84 8.60 2.12
CA THR A 113 4.73 7.73 1.76
C THR A 113 3.67 8.51 0.97
N TRP A 114 3.25 9.68 1.46
CA TRP A 114 2.24 10.50 0.79
C TRP A 114 2.73 11.10 -0.52
N LEU A 115 3.98 11.57 -0.58
CA LEU A 115 4.59 12.08 -1.80
C LEU A 115 4.74 11.00 -2.87
N SER A 116 5.11 9.77 -2.51
CA SER A 116 5.17 8.65 -3.46
C SER A 116 3.77 8.24 -3.92
N GLY A 117 2.79 8.26 -3.01
CA GLY A 117 1.38 8.11 -3.38
C GLY A 117 0.90 9.19 -4.35
N ALA A 118 1.36 10.44 -4.19
CA ALA A 118 1.03 11.52 -5.10
C ALA A 118 1.64 11.30 -6.48
N LEU A 119 2.87 10.77 -6.54
CA LEU A 119 3.63 10.51 -7.77
C LEU A 119 2.97 9.44 -8.66
N ILE A 120 2.62 8.28 -8.10
CA ILE A 120 2.02 7.17 -8.86
C ILE A 120 0.62 7.52 -9.42
N ASN A 121 -0.09 8.50 -8.83
CA ASN A 121 -1.40 8.93 -9.32
C ASN A 121 -1.31 9.58 -10.71
N GLN A 122 -0.30 10.41 -11.00
CA GLN A 122 -0.14 11.01 -12.33
C GLN A 122 0.17 9.94 -13.38
N ASP A 123 0.95 8.94 -12.97
CA ASP A 123 1.34 7.83 -13.83
C ASP A 123 0.13 6.98 -14.21
N THR A 124 -0.67 6.61 -13.21
CA THR A 124 -1.89 5.83 -13.40
C THR A 124 -2.91 6.60 -14.25
N CYS A 125 -3.00 7.93 -14.08
CA CYS A 125 -3.79 8.78 -14.97
C CYS A 125 -3.28 8.72 -16.42
N THR A 126 -1.97 8.84 -16.62
CA THR A 126 -1.35 8.78 -17.95
C THR A 126 -1.59 7.43 -18.62
N GLU A 127 -1.48 6.34 -17.87
CA GLU A 127 -1.72 4.97 -18.34
C GLU A 127 -3.20 4.70 -18.63
N GLY A 128 -4.12 5.30 -17.86
CA GLY A 128 -5.56 5.22 -18.17
C GLY A 128 -5.89 5.78 -19.54
N LEU A 129 -5.12 6.77 -20.02
CA LEU A 129 -5.25 7.34 -21.36
C LEU A 129 -4.60 6.48 -22.45
N ASP A 130 -3.78 5.48 -22.09
CA ASP A 130 -3.24 4.52 -23.05
C ASP A 130 -4.37 3.66 -23.65
N GLY A 131 -4.28 3.41 -24.95
CA GLY A 131 -5.35 2.71 -25.67
C GLY A 131 -6.59 3.55 -25.95
N THR A 132 -6.58 4.85 -25.60
CA THR A 132 -7.55 5.83 -26.15
C THR A 132 -6.94 6.46 -27.40
N ASN A 133 -7.69 6.54 -28.50
CA ASN A 133 -7.23 7.22 -29.73
C ASN A 133 -7.38 8.76 -29.63
N SER A 134 -7.21 9.30 -28.41
CA SER A 134 -7.64 10.67 -28.07
C SER A 134 -6.47 11.65 -28.08
N ILE A 135 -6.72 12.84 -28.66
CA ILE A 135 -5.82 13.99 -28.56
C ILE A 135 -5.60 14.46 -27.11
N VAL A 136 -6.51 14.10 -26.20
CA VAL A 136 -6.45 14.46 -24.78
C VAL A 136 -5.11 14.07 -24.19
N LYS A 137 -4.60 12.87 -24.47
CA LYS A 137 -3.30 12.41 -23.95
C LYS A 137 -2.18 13.37 -24.34
N VAL A 138 -2.11 13.77 -25.61
CA VAL A 138 -1.06 14.68 -26.10
C VAL A 138 -1.16 16.05 -25.42
N LEU A 139 -2.37 16.56 -25.21
CA LEU A 139 -2.61 17.86 -24.61
C LEU A 139 -2.27 17.92 -23.11
N VAL A 140 -2.46 16.83 -22.38
CA VAL A 140 -2.27 16.79 -20.91
C VAL A 140 -0.92 16.21 -20.48
N SER A 141 -0.23 15.47 -21.35
CA SER A 141 1.04 14.78 -21.01
C SER A 141 2.10 15.75 -20.48
N GLY A 142 2.25 16.94 -21.09
CA GLY A 142 3.21 17.94 -20.63
C GLY A 142 2.92 18.40 -19.20
N SER A 143 1.65 18.66 -18.87
CA SER A 143 1.23 19.09 -17.54
C SER A 143 1.35 17.97 -16.50
N LEU A 144 1.02 16.72 -16.84
CA LEU A 144 1.20 15.58 -15.95
C LEU A 144 2.68 15.31 -15.66
N ASN A 145 3.54 15.40 -16.68
CA ASN A 145 4.99 15.27 -16.51
C ASN A 145 5.54 16.39 -15.63
N GLN A 146 5.03 17.62 -15.76
CA GLN A 146 5.42 18.72 -14.88
C GLN A 146 5.08 18.42 -13.42
N VAL A 147 3.86 17.96 -13.13
CA VAL A 147 3.46 17.55 -11.76
C VAL A 147 4.37 16.42 -11.25
N THR A 148 4.62 15.42 -12.07
CA THR A 148 5.50 14.27 -11.75
C THR A 148 6.89 14.76 -11.33
N SER A 149 7.51 15.63 -12.12
CA SER A 149 8.84 16.19 -11.82
C SER A 149 8.86 17.01 -10.53
N LEU A 150 7.84 17.84 -10.31
CA LEU A 150 7.74 18.66 -9.09
C LEU A 150 7.58 17.79 -7.83
N VAL A 151 6.74 16.75 -7.88
CA VAL A 151 6.57 15.81 -6.76
C VAL A 151 7.87 15.03 -6.50
N GLN A 152 8.59 14.61 -7.55
CA GLN A 152 9.89 13.96 -7.41
C GLN A 152 10.92 14.87 -6.74
N GLU A 153 10.96 16.15 -7.14
CA GLU A 153 11.85 17.15 -6.54
C GLU A 153 11.56 17.32 -5.05
N ILE A 154 10.29 17.50 -4.66
CA ILE A 154 9.86 17.59 -3.26
C ILE A 154 10.23 16.32 -2.48
N LEU A 155 10.06 15.14 -3.08
CA LEU A 155 10.43 13.88 -2.44
C LEU A 155 11.94 13.83 -2.10
N THR A 156 12.80 14.46 -2.92
CA THR A 156 14.25 14.51 -2.64
C THR A 156 14.60 15.41 -1.45
N MET A 157 13.74 16.38 -1.11
CA MET A 157 13.89 17.30 0.01
C MET A 157 13.63 16.65 1.36
N VAL A 158 12.99 15.47 1.41
CA VAL A 158 12.74 14.74 2.66
C VAL A 158 13.92 13.81 2.96
N ASN A 159 14.35 13.76 4.22
CA ASN A 159 15.40 12.84 4.65
C ASN A 159 14.97 11.40 4.45
N GLN A 160 15.90 10.57 3.99
CA GLN A 160 15.66 9.14 3.87
C GLN A 160 15.96 8.48 5.22
N ASN A 161 14.94 8.23 6.04
CA ASN A 161 15.12 7.45 7.29
C ASN A 161 15.23 5.93 7.03
N ILE A 162 15.70 5.51 5.85
CA ILE A 162 15.98 4.12 5.52
C ILE A 162 17.48 4.04 5.23
N PRO A 163 18.24 3.13 5.88
CA PRO A 163 19.64 2.92 5.56
C PRO A 163 19.78 2.58 4.08
N ASP A 164 20.67 3.30 3.40
CA ASP A 164 21.09 2.98 2.04
C ASP A 164 21.43 1.47 1.95
N PRO A 165 20.82 0.71 1.03
CA PRO A 165 21.13 -0.72 0.85
C PRO A 165 22.61 -0.99 0.51
N ASN A 166 23.40 0.04 0.20
CA ASN A 166 24.85 -0.02 -0.03
C ASN A 166 25.71 0.51 1.13
N ALA A 167 25.13 1.02 2.23
CA ALA A 167 25.89 1.53 3.36
C ALA A 167 26.44 0.39 4.23
N LYS A 168 27.77 0.31 4.35
CA LYS A 168 28.47 -0.62 5.24
C LYS A 168 28.10 -0.30 6.69
N GLY A 169 27.52 -1.30 7.37
CA GLY A 169 26.80 -1.15 8.64
C GLY A 169 27.61 -0.59 9.82
N SER A 170 26.89 0.08 10.70
CA SER A 170 27.33 0.38 12.07
C SER A 170 26.48 -0.41 13.05
N ARG A 171 27.14 -1.18 13.91
CA ARG A 171 26.53 -2.07 14.92
C ARG A 171 25.82 -1.23 16.00
N GLY A 172 24.56 -1.55 16.29
CA GLY A 172 23.81 -0.99 17.42
C GLY A 172 23.11 -2.11 18.20
N GLY A 173 23.50 -2.28 19.46
CA GLY A 173 23.17 -3.41 20.32
C GLY A 173 21.69 -3.51 20.72
N GLY A 174 21.22 -4.75 20.84
CA GLY A 174 19.90 -5.10 21.36
C GLY A 174 19.86 -5.12 22.89
N GLY A 175 18.70 -4.81 23.43
CA GLY A 175 18.38 -4.98 24.85
C GLY A 175 17.17 -4.15 25.27
N GLY A 176 15.97 -4.67 25.06
CA GLY A 176 14.72 -4.04 25.51
C GLY A 176 13.71 -5.09 25.96
N SER A 177 13.54 -5.18 27.27
CA SER A 177 12.69 -6.11 28.02
C SER A 177 11.20 -5.86 27.83
N TYR A 178 10.41 -6.92 27.64
CA TYR A 178 8.95 -6.89 27.60
C TYR A 178 8.35 -6.75 29.02
N PRO A 179 7.33 -5.90 29.25
CA PRO A 179 6.47 -6.02 30.42
C PRO A 179 5.27 -6.94 30.11
N PRO A 180 4.86 -7.82 31.05
CA PRO A 180 3.69 -8.69 30.86
C PRO A 180 2.39 -8.04 31.36
N GLY A 181 1.31 -8.24 30.60
CA GLY A 181 -0.06 -8.24 31.13
C GLY A 181 -0.94 -7.05 30.72
N SER A 182 -1.66 -7.17 29.61
CA SER A 182 -2.87 -6.37 29.36
C SER A 182 -4.10 -7.10 29.92
N LYS A 183 -4.74 -6.47 30.91
CA LYS A 183 -6.05 -6.89 31.43
C LYS A 183 -7.15 -6.55 30.42
N LEU A 184 -8.01 -7.52 30.15
CA LEU A 184 -9.23 -7.39 29.36
C LEU A 184 -10.20 -6.39 30.00
N ILE A 185 -10.60 -5.37 29.25
CA ILE A 185 -11.68 -4.43 29.60
C ILE A 185 -13.01 -5.14 29.29
N LYS A 186 -13.89 -5.25 30.28
CA LYS A 186 -15.31 -5.60 30.10
C LYS A 186 -16.07 -4.34 29.69
N THR A 187 -16.87 -4.42 28.63
CA THR A 187 -17.85 -3.39 28.26
C THR A 187 -19.24 -4.00 28.22
N ASP A 188 -20.20 -3.32 28.85
CA ASP A 188 -21.59 -3.74 29.01
C ASP A 188 -22.34 -3.82 27.66
N ASP A 189 -23.12 -4.90 27.53
CA ASP A 189 -23.91 -5.29 26.35
C ASP A 189 -25.27 -4.56 26.31
N HIS A 190 -25.58 -3.86 25.22
CA HIS A 190 -26.96 -3.64 24.77
C HIS A 190 -27.07 -3.91 23.27
N PHE A 191 -27.59 -5.09 22.91
CA PHE A 191 -27.89 -5.46 21.52
C PHE A 191 -29.29 -4.98 21.10
N PRO A 192 -29.48 -4.54 19.83
CA PRO A 192 -30.78 -4.20 19.30
C PRO A 192 -31.78 -5.37 19.32
N TYR A 193 -33.07 -5.06 19.50
CA TYR A 193 -34.15 -6.04 19.65
C TYR A 193 -34.37 -6.94 18.42
N TRP A 194 -33.96 -6.51 17.23
CA TRP A 194 -34.11 -7.26 15.97
C TRP A 194 -33.04 -8.36 15.76
N LEU A 195 -31.98 -8.38 16.58
CA LEU A 195 -30.87 -9.32 16.44
C LEU A 195 -31.20 -10.66 17.13
N LYS A 196 -31.26 -11.77 16.39
CA LYS A 196 -31.63 -13.09 16.95
C LYS A 196 -30.52 -13.66 17.85
N PRO A 197 -30.85 -14.47 18.88
CA PRO A 197 -29.87 -15.02 19.82
C PRO A 197 -28.74 -15.86 19.19
N LYS A 198 -28.99 -16.53 18.07
CA LYS A 198 -27.98 -17.32 17.34
C LYS A 198 -26.96 -16.42 16.62
N ASP A 199 -27.42 -15.30 16.07
CA ASP A 199 -26.57 -14.28 15.44
C ASP A 199 -25.76 -13.50 16.49
N ARG A 200 -26.34 -13.23 17.66
CA ARG A 200 -25.62 -12.68 18.83
C ARG A 200 -24.44 -13.55 19.24
N ARG A 201 -24.62 -14.88 19.26
CA ARG A 201 -23.55 -15.83 19.59
C ARG A 201 -22.46 -15.87 18.52
N LEU A 202 -22.76 -15.62 17.24
CA LEU A 202 -21.75 -15.55 16.17
C LEU A 202 -20.94 -14.25 16.23
N ILE A 203 -21.60 -13.13 16.52
CA ILE A 203 -20.98 -11.80 16.70
C ILE A 203 -20.15 -11.75 18.00
N GLN A 204 -20.65 -12.33 19.09
CA GLN A 204 -19.92 -12.47 20.35
C GLN A 204 -18.86 -13.58 20.34
N ALA A 205 -18.98 -14.62 19.51
CA ALA A 205 -17.97 -15.69 19.42
C ALA A 205 -16.60 -15.19 18.94
N ASN A 206 -16.54 -14.02 18.30
CA ASN A 206 -15.30 -13.33 17.92
C ASN A 206 -14.98 -12.11 18.80
N GLY A 207 -15.82 -11.76 19.78
CA GLY A 207 -15.58 -10.68 20.74
C GLY A 207 -15.59 -9.25 20.17
N ILE A 208 -16.18 -9.01 18.99
CA ILE A 208 -16.20 -7.69 18.34
C ILE A 208 -17.65 -7.21 18.18
N SER A 209 -17.97 -6.03 18.74
CA SER A 209 -19.24 -5.35 18.47
C SER A 209 -19.31 -4.90 17.01
N VAL A 210 -20.45 -5.12 16.36
CA VAL A 210 -20.67 -4.75 14.94
C VAL A 210 -21.60 -3.56 14.83
N ASP A 211 -21.31 -2.64 13.93
CA ASP A 211 -22.10 -1.42 13.69
C ASP A 211 -23.15 -1.62 12.59
N ALA A 212 -22.84 -2.46 11.59
CA ALA A 212 -23.74 -2.79 10.50
C ALA A 212 -23.61 -4.26 10.09
N VAL A 213 -24.75 -4.88 9.75
CA VAL A 213 -24.82 -6.23 9.18
C VAL A 213 -25.33 -6.16 7.74
N VAL A 214 -24.60 -6.77 6.81
CA VAL A 214 -25.01 -6.95 5.43
C VAL A 214 -25.39 -8.40 5.20
N ALA A 215 -26.58 -8.64 4.62
CA ALA A 215 -27.03 -9.98 4.26
C ALA A 215 -27.97 -9.95 3.06
N THR A 216 -27.66 -10.74 2.03
CA THR A 216 -28.50 -10.83 0.81
C THR A 216 -29.87 -11.46 1.05
N ASP A 217 -30.05 -12.22 2.14
CA ASP A 217 -31.30 -12.86 2.54
C ASP A 217 -32.26 -11.92 3.31
N GLY A 218 -31.89 -10.65 3.47
CA GLY A 218 -32.67 -9.65 4.19
C GLY A 218 -32.62 -9.75 5.72
N THR A 219 -31.76 -10.61 6.28
CA THR A 219 -31.61 -10.77 7.75
C THR A 219 -30.64 -9.78 8.38
N GLY A 220 -30.01 -8.91 7.60
CA GLY A 220 -29.11 -7.85 8.04
C GLY A 220 -29.76 -6.47 8.06
N ASN A 221 -29.00 -5.45 8.40
CA ASN A 221 -29.40 -4.04 8.26
C ASN A 221 -29.50 -3.61 6.79
N PHE A 222 -28.61 -4.14 5.96
CA PHE A 222 -28.51 -3.82 4.55
C PHE A 222 -28.45 -5.10 3.70
N THR A 223 -28.96 -5.02 2.47
CA THR A 223 -28.80 -6.09 1.47
C THR A 223 -27.60 -5.85 0.56
N LYS A 224 -27.10 -4.62 0.50
CA LYS A 224 -25.95 -4.20 -0.30
C LYS A 224 -24.81 -3.70 0.57
N ILE A 225 -23.59 -3.96 0.12
CA ILE A 225 -22.37 -3.56 0.83
C ILE A 225 -22.19 -2.04 0.80
N MET A 226 -22.44 -1.40 -0.35
CA MET A 226 -22.29 0.05 -0.49
C MET A 226 -23.24 0.85 0.41
N ASP A 227 -24.42 0.32 0.70
CA ASP A 227 -25.38 0.99 1.60
C ASP A 227 -24.84 1.03 3.04
N ALA A 228 -24.25 -0.08 3.51
CA ALA A 228 -23.61 -0.15 4.82
C ALA A 228 -22.37 0.77 4.92
N ILE A 229 -21.55 0.84 3.86
CA ILE A 229 -20.41 1.77 3.79
C ILE A 229 -20.88 3.22 3.83
N SER A 230 -21.97 3.53 3.14
CA SER A 230 -22.54 4.89 3.08
C SER A 230 -23.04 5.36 4.44
N ALA A 231 -23.58 4.45 5.25
CA ALA A 231 -24.06 4.71 6.60
C ALA A 231 -22.93 4.96 7.62
N ALA A 232 -21.69 4.53 7.35
CA ALA A 232 -20.56 4.79 8.20
C ALA A 232 -20.21 6.30 8.23
N PRO A 233 -19.77 6.87 9.36
CA PRO A 233 -19.36 8.27 9.41
C PRO A 233 -18.07 8.54 8.60
N ASP A 234 -17.97 9.74 8.03
CA ASP A 234 -16.75 10.21 7.37
C ASP A 234 -15.69 10.60 8.41
N TYR A 235 -14.42 10.39 8.08
CA TYR A 235 -13.23 10.73 8.87
C TYR A 235 -13.28 10.24 10.32
N ASN A 236 -13.81 9.03 10.53
CA ASN A 236 -13.97 8.47 11.87
C ASN A 236 -12.62 8.11 12.49
N ASN A 237 -12.13 8.96 13.39
CA ASN A 237 -10.92 8.75 14.17
C ASN A 237 -11.19 8.30 15.61
N ALA A 238 -12.46 8.23 16.03
CA ALA A 238 -12.81 7.94 17.42
C ALA A 238 -12.91 6.44 17.68
N HIS A 239 -13.46 5.68 16.72
CA HIS A 239 -13.59 4.24 16.79
C HIS A 239 -13.59 3.64 15.38
N ARG A 240 -13.32 2.33 15.30
CA ARG A 240 -13.39 1.57 14.05
C ARG A 240 -14.84 1.17 13.78
N PHE A 241 -15.35 1.48 12.58
CA PHE A 241 -16.72 1.12 12.18
C PHE A 241 -16.72 -0.28 11.55
N VAL A 242 -17.45 -1.21 12.16
CA VAL A 242 -17.40 -2.64 11.85
C VAL A 242 -18.63 -3.06 11.05
N ILE A 243 -18.39 -3.50 9.81
CA ILE A 243 -19.39 -4.05 8.91
C ILE A 243 -19.21 -5.57 8.85
N TYR A 244 -20.20 -6.31 9.34
CA TYR A 244 -20.25 -7.76 9.21
C TYR A 244 -21.04 -8.16 7.97
N VAL A 245 -20.40 -8.91 7.07
CA VAL A 245 -20.97 -9.34 5.78
C VAL A 245 -21.22 -10.84 5.83
N LYS A 246 -22.49 -11.22 5.99
CA LYS A 246 -22.88 -12.64 6.04
C LYS A 246 -22.51 -13.37 4.76
N LYS A 247 -22.40 -14.69 4.85
CA LYS A 247 -22.17 -15.58 3.70
C LYS A 247 -23.12 -15.25 2.55
N GLY A 248 -22.59 -15.31 1.34
CA GLY A 248 -23.29 -14.96 0.12
C GLY A 248 -22.32 -14.54 -0.97
N VAL A 249 -22.82 -14.50 -2.20
CA VAL A 249 -22.12 -13.89 -3.34
C VAL A 249 -22.76 -12.53 -3.60
N TYR A 250 -21.97 -11.48 -3.41
CA TYR A 250 -22.34 -10.08 -3.59
C TYR A 250 -21.79 -9.61 -4.94
N ASN A 251 -22.67 -9.54 -5.94
CA ASN A 251 -22.31 -9.03 -7.27
C ASN A 251 -22.38 -7.50 -7.27
N GLU A 252 -21.36 -6.86 -6.67
CA GLU A 252 -21.27 -5.42 -6.45
C GLU A 252 -19.87 -4.90 -6.80
N TYR A 253 -19.81 -3.71 -7.39
CA TYR A 253 -18.58 -2.94 -7.50
C TYR A 253 -18.53 -1.96 -6.33
N VAL A 254 -17.58 -2.17 -5.43
CA VAL A 254 -17.48 -1.43 -4.17
C VAL A 254 -16.30 -0.48 -4.25
N GLU A 255 -16.54 0.80 -3.95
CA GLU A 255 -15.48 1.81 -3.83
C GLU A 255 -15.62 2.56 -2.50
N ILE A 256 -14.68 2.31 -1.59
CA ILE A 256 -14.57 3.04 -0.33
C ILE A 256 -13.82 4.34 -0.60
N SER A 257 -14.52 5.46 -0.49
CA SER A 257 -13.95 6.78 -0.75
C SER A 257 -12.89 7.16 0.29
N LYS A 258 -12.04 8.13 -0.08
CA LYS A 258 -10.98 8.69 0.78
C LYS A 258 -11.48 9.28 2.11
N LYS A 259 -12.79 9.56 2.22
CA LYS A 259 -13.43 10.08 3.43
C LYS A 259 -13.78 8.99 4.45
N LYS A 260 -13.93 7.74 4.03
CA LYS A 260 -14.38 6.64 4.90
C LYS A 260 -13.20 5.98 5.60
N TRP A 261 -12.75 6.55 6.72
CA TRP A 261 -11.59 6.03 7.47
C TRP A 261 -12.01 4.93 8.46
N ASN A 262 -11.05 4.07 8.80
CA ASN A 262 -11.15 3.06 9.85
C ASN A 262 -12.36 2.13 9.73
N LEU A 263 -12.70 1.73 8.50
CA LEU A 263 -13.68 0.66 8.24
C LEU A 263 -13.05 -0.72 8.46
N LEU A 264 -13.74 -1.59 9.18
CA LEU A 264 -13.43 -3.01 9.27
C LEU A 264 -14.57 -3.83 8.70
N MET A 265 -14.27 -4.61 7.67
CA MET A 265 -15.20 -5.57 7.08
C MET A 265 -14.83 -6.99 7.51
N ILE A 266 -15.81 -7.75 8.00
CA ILE A 266 -15.64 -9.14 8.43
C ILE A 266 -16.65 -10.01 7.70
N GLY A 267 -16.19 -11.05 7.00
CA GLY A 267 -17.04 -12.07 6.41
C GLY A 267 -17.27 -13.28 7.32
N ASP A 268 -18.14 -14.20 6.89
CA ASP A 268 -18.36 -15.51 7.53
C ASP A 268 -17.23 -16.52 7.26
N GLY A 269 -16.27 -16.15 6.40
CA GLY A 269 -15.19 -17.02 5.94
C GLY A 269 -14.85 -16.74 4.49
N MET A 270 -13.57 -16.85 4.14
CA MET A 270 -13.08 -16.57 2.79
C MET A 270 -13.82 -17.40 1.72
N ASP A 271 -14.25 -18.63 2.02
CA ASP A 271 -14.91 -19.49 1.04
C ASP A 271 -16.41 -19.22 0.86
N VAL A 272 -17.02 -18.43 1.74
CA VAL A 272 -18.49 -18.29 1.79
C VAL A 272 -18.99 -16.85 1.70
N THR A 273 -18.18 -15.85 2.04
CA THR A 273 -18.49 -14.43 1.80
C THR A 273 -17.66 -13.92 0.62
N VAL A 274 -18.29 -13.73 -0.54
CA VAL A 274 -17.60 -13.42 -1.80
C VAL A 274 -18.16 -12.14 -2.41
N ILE A 275 -17.31 -11.14 -2.66
CA ILE A 275 -17.61 -9.97 -3.48
C ILE A 275 -17.09 -10.23 -4.90
N SER A 276 -17.97 -10.16 -5.89
CA SER A 276 -17.69 -10.61 -7.25
C SER A 276 -18.02 -9.55 -8.30
N GLY A 277 -17.10 -9.34 -9.23
CA GLY A 277 -17.27 -8.49 -10.40
C GLY A 277 -16.60 -9.10 -11.63
N ASN A 278 -16.70 -8.41 -12.76
CA ASN A 278 -16.11 -8.85 -14.04
C ASN A 278 -15.70 -7.70 -14.98
N ARG A 279 -15.45 -6.49 -14.45
CA ARG A 279 -14.96 -5.37 -15.28
C ARG A 279 -13.55 -5.69 -15.80
N SER A 280 -13.26 -5.28 -17.02
CA SER A 280 -12.00 -5.60 -17.68
C SER A 280 -11.57 -4.56 -18.71
N PHE A 281 -10.28 -4.58 -19.05
CA PHE A 281 -9.71 -3.69 -20.05
C PHE A 281 -10.33 -3.88 -21.45
N ILE A 282 -10.55 -5.13 -21.86
CA ILE A 282 -11.20 -5.44 -23.15
C ILE A 282 -12.61 -4.83 -23.23
N ASP A 283 -13.35 -4.83 -22.13
CA ASP A 283 -14.71 -4.28 -22.06
C ASP A 283 -14.76 -2.75 -21.93
N GLY A 284 -13.62 -2.07 -22.12
CA GLY A 284 -13.54 -0.61 -22.17
C GLY A 284 -13.25 0.07 -20.83
N TRP A 285 -13.06 -0.69 -19.75
CA TRP A 285 -12.62 -0.12 -18.49
C TRP A 285 -11.11 0.15 -18.52
N THR A 286 -10.66 1.13 -17.76
CA THR A 286 -9.23 1.23 -17.42
C THR A 286 -8.87 0.13 -16.42
N THR A 287 -7.58 -0.22 -16.32
CA THR A 287 -7.12 -1.14 -15.28
C THR A 287 -7.52 -0.63 -13.89
N TYR A 288 -7.36 0.68 -13.63
CA TYR A 288 -7.71 1.32 -12.35
C TYR A 288 -9.18 1.14 -11.98
N ARG A 289 -10.14 1.39 -12.89
CA ARG A 289 -11.60 1.23 -12.64
C ARG A 289 -12.15 -0.18 -12.87
N SER A 290 -11.31 -1.12 -13.31
CA SER A 290 -11.71 -2.53 -13.44
C SER A 290 -11.88 -3.23 -12.08
N ALA A 291 -11.39 -2.62 -11.00
CA ALA A 291 -11.45 -3.16 -9.65
C ALA A 291 -12.88 -3.54 -9.23
N THR A 292 -13.06 -4.78 -8.77
CA THR A 292 -14.31 -5.22 -8.13
C THR A 292 -14.48 -4.55 -6.78
N PHE A 293 -13.39 -4.45 -6.02
CA PHE A 293 -13.36 -3.75 -4.74
C PHE A 293 -12.16 -2.80 -4.71
N ALA A 294 -12.42 -1.51 -4.47
CA ALA A 294 -11.41 -0.47 -4.38
C ALA A 294 -11.51 0.27 -3.04
N VAL A 295 -10.36 0.54 -2.42
CA VAL A 295 -10.30 1.27 -1.14
C VAL A 295 -9.29 2.41 -1.16
N LYS A 296 -9.79 3.62 -0.87
CA LYS A 296 -8.99 4.85 -0.73
C LYS A 296 -8.92 5.33 0.73
N GLY A 297 -9.93 5.01 1.55
CA GLY A 297 -10.02 5.45 2.95
C GLY A 297 -8.96 4.81 3.84
N GLN A 298 -8.29 5.61 4.68
CA GLN A 298 -7.18 5.18 5.54
C GLN A 298 -7.61 4.16 6.61
N GLY A 299 -6.71 3.23 6.95
CA GLY A 299 -6.90 2.30 8.08
C GLY A 299 -7.93 1.20 7.82
N PHE A 300 -8.21 0.90 6.55
CA PHE A 300 -9.16 -0.13 6.17
C PHE A 300 -8.68 -1.53 6.57
N ILE A 301 -9.59 -2.35 7.06
CA ILE A 301 -9.33 -3.76 7.33
C ILE A 301 -10.41 -4.62 6.68
N ALA A 302 -9.99 -5.67 5.99
CA ALA A 302 -10.87 -6.76 5.60
C ALA A 302 -10.41 -8.08 6.23
N ARG A 303 -11.38 -8.90 6.65
CA ARG A 303 -11.12 -10.19 7.27
C ARG A 303 -12.12 -11.25 6.83
N ASP A 304 -11.63 -12.48 6.65
CA ASP A 304 -12.46 -13.68 6.46
C ASP A 304 -13.45 -13.56 5.27
N MET A 305 -12.98 -13.05 4.13
CA MET A 305 -13.82 -12.83 2.93
C MET A 305 -13.03 -12.92 1.61
N THR A 306 -13.73 -13.05 0.47
CA THR A 306 -13.13 -13.10 -0.86
C THR A 306 -13.49 -11.88 -1.70
N PHE A 307 -12.51 -11.36 -2.43
CA PHE A 307 -12.68 -10.41 -3.54
C PHE A 307 -12.29 -11.11 -4.84
N GLN A 308 -13.17 -11.08 -5.85
CA GLN A 308 -12.87 -11.76 -7.11
C GLN A 308 -13.29 -10.96 -8.35
N ASN A 309 -12.48 -11.10 -9.40
CA ASN A 309 -12.84 -10.68 -10.75
C ASN A 309 -12.92 -11.91 -11.67
N THR A 310 -14.09 -12.09 -12.29
CA THR A 310 -14.47 -13.27 -13.07
C THR A 310 -14.34 -13.08 -14.59
N ALA A 311 -13.75 -11.97 -15.05
CA ALA A 311 -13.64 -11.66 -16.49
C ALA A 311 -12.91 -12.74 -17.31
N GLY A 312 -11.92 -13.41 -16.71
CA GLY A 312 -11.14 -14.46 -17.36
C GLY A 312 -9.87 -13.95 -18.07
N PRO A 313 -8.96 -14.85 -18.48
CA PRO A 313 -7.66 -14.48 -19.03
C PRO A 313 -7.76 -13.80 -20.42
N GLN A 314 -8.91 -13.91 -21.10
CA GLN A 314 -9.10 -13.41 -22.46
C GLN A 314 -9.46 -11.92 -22.46
N LYS A 315 -9.77 -11.40 -21.27
CA LYS A 315 -10.22 -10.04 -21.04
C LYS A 315 -9.08 -9.11 -20.60
N HIS A 316 -7.85 -9.63 -20.60
CA HIS A 316 -6.65 -8.93 -20.13
C HIS A 316 -6.81 -8.40 -18.70
N GLN A 317 -6.38 -7.16 -18.43
CA GLN A 317 -6.37 -6.58 -17.08
C GLN A 317 -7.77 -6.54 -16.48
N ALA A 318 -7.93 -7.15 -15.30
CA ALA A 318 -9.22 -7.27 -14.62
C ALA A 318 -9.01 -7.39 -13.10
N VAL A 319 -9.05 -6.25 -12.41
CA VAL A 319 -8.67 -6.16 -10.99
C VAL A 319 -9.76 -6.72 -10.08
N ALA A 320 -9.38 -7.58 -9.14
CA ALA A 320 -10.26 -8.07 -8.09
C ALA A 320 -10.28 -7.12 -6.88
N PHE A 321 -9.10 -6.71 -6.42
CA PHE A 321 -8.94 -5.81 -5.29
C PHE A 321 -7.89 -4.74 -5.59
N ARG A 322 -8.21 -3.47 -5.32
CA ARG A 322 -7.28 -2.34 -5.38
C ARG A 322 -7.22 -1.63 -4.04
N SER A 323 -6.01 -1.38 -3.55
CA SER A 323 -5.79 -0.54 -2.36
C SER A 323 -4.92 0.66 -2.69
N ASP A 324 -5.51 1.83 -2.47
CA ASP A 324 -4.86 3.15 -2.38
C ASP A 324 -4.82 3.62 -0.89
N SER A 325 -5.15 2.71 0.04
CA SER A 325 -5.38 2.99 1.45
C SER A 325 -4.11 2.81 2.27
N ASP A 326 -3.69 3.89 2.93
CA ASP A 326 -2.59 3.83 3.89
C ASP A 326 -3.01 3.09 5.15
N LEU A 327 -2.08 2.29 5.68
CA LEU A 327 -2.26 1.44 6.85
C LEU A 327 -3.40 0.42 6.69
N SER A 328 -3.57 -0.12 5.48
CA SER A 328 -4.61 -1.12 5.20
C SER A 328 -4.16 -2.54 5.54
N VAL A 329 -5.10 -3.36 6.01
CA VAL A 329 -4.87 -4.78 6.34
C VAL A 329 -5.87 -5.71 5.67
N LEU A 330 -5.38 -6.77 5.04
CA LEU A 330 -6.20 -7.90 4.63
C LEU A 330 -5.75 -9.12 5.42
N PHE A 331 -6.67 -9.75 6.16
CA PHE A 331 -6.37 -10.87 7.03
C PHE A 331 -7.28 -12.06 6.76
N ARG A 332 -6.72 -13.19 6.32
CA ARG A 332 -7.50 -14.36 5.89
C ARG A 332 -8.54 -14.00 4.84
N CYS A 333 -8.09 -13.25 3.83
CA CYS A 333 -8.89 -12.95 2.65
C CYS A 333 -8.42 -13.79 1.46
N ALA A 334 -9.30 -14.07 0.51
CA ALA A 334 -8.89 -14.53 -0.81
C ALA A 334 -9.05 -13.42 -1.86
N ILE A 335 -8.11 -13.32 -2.79
CA ILE A 335 -8.11 -12.34 -3.88
C ILE A 335 -7.88 -13.12 -5.17
N ARG A 336 -8.94 -13.24 -5.98
CA ARG A 336 -9.01 -14.20 -7.09
C ARG A 336 -9.25 -13.50 -8.42
N GLY A 337 -8.37 -13.75 -9.39
CA GLY A 337 -8.52 -13.23 -10.74
C GLY A 337 -7.65 -14.00 -11.73
N TYR A 338 -7.29 -13.32 -12.82
CA TYR A 338 -6.30 -13.77 -13.80
C TYR A 338 -5.21 -12.71 -13.92
N GLN A 339 -5.22 -11.91 -14.98
CA GLN A 339 -4.27 -10.81 -15.15
C GLN A 339 -4.66 -9.63 -14.24
N ASP A 340 -3.66 -9.03 -13.58
CA ASP A 340 -3.80 -7.84 -12.72
C ASP A 340 -4.76 -8.04 -11.52
N THR A 341 -4.69 -9.21 -10.88
CA THR A 341 -5.64 -9.61 -9.82
C THR A 341 -5.65 -8.67 -8.60
N LEU A 342 -4.48 -8.39 -8.03
CA LEU A 342 -4.30 -7.52 -6.87
C LEU A 342 -3.50 -6.28 -7.26
N TYR A 343 -4.16 -5.13 -7.18
CA TYR A 343 -3.53 -3.84 -7.40
C TYR A 343 -3.19 -3.19 -6.05
N ALA A 344 -2.01 -3.49 -5.52
CA ALA A 344 -1.42 -2.82 -4.36
C ALA A 344 -0.89 -1.44 -4.82
N HIS A 345 -1.81 -0.54 -5.16
CA HIS A 345 -1.56 0.67 -5.93
C HIS A 345 -0.58 1.63 -5.26
N SER A 346 -0.84 2.06 -4.02
CA SER A 346 -0.01 3.03 -3.30
C SER A 346 -0.12 2.89 -1.78
N MET A 347 0.71 3.63 -1.04
CA MET A 347 0.72 3.66 0.43
C MET A 347 1.15 2.34 1.11
N ARG A 348 1.05 2.26 2.45
CA ARG A 348 1.49 1.10 3.24
C ARG A 348 0.38 0.09 3.43
N GLN A 349 0.67 -1.17 3.13
CA GLN A 349 -0.34 -2.24 3.10
C GLN A 349 0.21 -3.54 3.71
N PHE A 350 -0.64 -4.27 4.45
CA PHE A 350 -0.27 -5.54 5.06
C PHE A 350 -1.27 -6.65 4.72
N TYR A 351 -0.79 -7.70 4.07
CA TYR A 351 -1.56 -8.88 3.70
C TYR A 351 -1.10 -10.06 4.54
N ARG A 352 -2.00 -10.64 5.33
CA ARG A 352 -1.69 -11.73 6.26
C ARG A 352 -2.58 -12.93 6.03
N GLU A 353 -1.98 -14.10 5.88
CA GLU A 353 -2.73 -15.37 5.71
C GLU A 353 -3.74 -15.31 4.56
N CYS A 354 -3.41 -14.56 3.50
CA CYS A 354 -4.28 -14.39 2.34
C CYS A 354 -4.02 -15.44 1.27
N HIS A 355 -5.04 -15.76 0.49
CA HIS A 355 -4.94 -16.62 -0.71
C HIS A 355 -5.02 -15.74 -1.96
N ILE A 356 -3.93 -15.63 -2.72
CA ILE A 356 -3.85 -14.75 -3.89
C ILE A 356 -3.59 -15.60 -5.12
N THR A 357 -4.46 -15.48 -6.13
CA THR A 357 -4.37 -16.33 -7.33
C THR A 357 -4.55 -15.52 -8.61
N GLY A 358 -3.65 -15.69 -9.59
CA GLY A 358 -3.77 -15.07 -10.90
C GLY A 358 -2.74 -15.58 -11.92
N THR A 359 -2.59 -14.87 -13.03
CA THR A 359 -1.71 -15.29 -14.15
C THR A 359 -0.59 -14.28 -14.42
N VAL A 360 -0.89 -13.21 -15.16
CA VAL A 360 0.06 -12.15 -15.52
C VAL A 360 -0.05 -11.02 -14.52
N ASP A 361 1.09 -10.61 -13.97
CA ASP A 361 1.25 -9.43 -13.12
C ASP A 361 0.23 -9.39 -11.97
N PHE A 362 -0.09 -10.55 -11.39
CA PHE A 362 -1.29 -10.66 -10.57
C PHE A 362 -1.15 -10.04 -9.17
N ILE A 363 0.05 -9.60 -8.80
CA ILE A 363 0.32 -8.65 -7.72
C ILE A 363 1.12 -7.47 -8.31
N PHE A 364 0.50 -6.32 -8.49
CA PHE A 364 1.13 -5.17 -9.13
C PHE A 364 0.78 -3.85 -8.46
N GLY A 365 1.50 -2.78 -8.81
CA GLY A 365 1.36 -1.46 -8.21
C GLY A 365 2.65 -0.93 -7.60
N ASP A 366 2.55 0.20 -6.92
CA ASP A 366 3.66 0.91 -6.29
C ASP A 366 3.43 1.17 -4.80
N GLY A 367 2.63 0.34 -4.14
CA GLY A 367 2.53 0.35 -2.68
C GLY A 367 3.81 -0.12 -1.98
N SER A 368 3.95 0.24 -0.70
CA SER A 368 4.83 -0.45 0.25
C SER A 368 4.03 -1.60 0.87
N ALA A 369 4.03 -2.76 0.21
CA ALA A 369 3.17 -3.88 0.59
C ALA A 369 3.96 -5.08 1.11
N ILE A 370 3.51 -5.64 2.23
CA ILE A 370 4.05 -6.88 2.80
C ILE A 370 3.02 -8.00 2.74
N PHE A 371 3.45 -9.15 2.24
CA PHE A 371 2.68 -10.38 2.14
C PHE A 371 3.27 -11.41 3.09
N GLN A 372 2.61 -11.63 4.23
CA GLN A 372 3.13 -12.51 5.28
C GLN A 372 2.25 -13.75 5.45
N LYS A 373 2.87 -14.94 5.39
CA LYS A 373 2.15 -16.23 5.49
C LYS A 373 1.01 -16.40 4.48
N CYS A 374 1.16 -15.82 3.30
CA CYS A 374 0.17 -15.94 2.23
C CYS A 374 0.36 -17.23 1.43
N GLN A 375 -0.72 -17.71 0.80
CA GLN A 375 -0.71 -18.69 -0.28
C GLN A 375 -0.80 -17.93 -1.60
N ILE A 376 0.26 -17.96 -2.39
CA ILE A 376 0.35 -17.22 -3.66
C ILE A 376 0.46 -18.25 -4.78
N LEU A 377 -0.61 -18.41 -5.55
CA LEU A 377 -0.76 -19.51 -6.51
C LEU A 377 -0.95 -18.98 -7.92
N ALA A 378 0.00 -19.26 -8.81
CA ALA A 378 -0.14 -19.00 -10.23
C ALA A 378 -1.19 -19.94 -10.86
N ARG A 379 -2.04 -19.42 -11.73
CA ARG A 379 -3.13 -20.15 -12.38
C ARG A 379 -2.81 -20.47 -13.83
N LYS A 380 -3.58 -21.36 -14.45
CA LYS A 380 -3.48 -21.60 -15.88
C LYS A 380 -4.05 -20.42 -16.66
N GLY A 381 -3.21 -19.82 -17.50
CA GLY A 381 -3.57 -18.72 -18.38
C GLY A 381 -3.90 -19.17 -19.80
N LEU A 382 -3.73 -18.23 -20.73
CA LEU A 382 -3.80 -18.50 -22.17
C LEU A 382 -2.64 -19.40 -22.64
N PRO A 383 -2.80 -20.14 -23.75
CA PRO A 383 -1.66 -20.85 -24.37
C PRO A 383 -0.49 -19.90 -24.63
N ASN A 384 0.72 -20.32 -24.28
CA ASN A 384 1.96 -19.54 -24.39
C ASN A 384 2.04 -18.27 -23.53
N GLN A 385 1.03 -17.99 -22.70
CA GLN A 385 1.09 -16.91 -21.71
C GLN A 385 2.10 -17.29 -20.62
N LYS A 386 2.96 -16.33 -20.26
CA LYS A 386 3.88 -16.46 -19.14
C LYS A 386 3.24 -15.82 -17.92
N ASN A 387 3.19 -16.55 -16.82
CA ASN A 387 2.76 -16.02 -15.54
C ASN A 387 3.89 -15.21 -14.89
N THR A 388 3.50 -14.12 -14.25
CA THR A 388 4.39 -13.27 -13.45
C THR A 388 3.66 -12.95 -12.15
N ILE A 389 4.27 -13.32 -11.03
CA ILE A 389 3.67 -13.11 -9.72
C ILE A 389 3.62 -11.63 -9.40
N THR A 390 4.74 -10.93 -9.57
CA THR A 390 4.81 -9.49 -9.32
C THR A 390 5.11 -8.64 -10.57
N ALA A 391 4.54 -7.44 -10.58
CA ALA A 391 4.94 -6.35 -11.47
C ALA A 391 4.99 -5.03 -10.68
N GLN A 392 6.11 -4.80 -9.98
CA GLN A 392 6.22 -3.67 -9.07
C GLN A 392 6.58 -2.39 -9.84
N GLY A 393 5.90 -1.29 -9.49
CA GLY A 393 5.83 -0.05 -10.25
C GLY A 393 6.66 1.13 -9.75
N ARG A 394 7.72 0.92 -8.96
CA ARG A 394 8.54 2.03 -8.44
C ARG A 394 9.30 2.73 -9.57
N LYS A 395 9.17 4.05 -9.69
CA LYS A 395 9.81 4.85 -10.74
C LYS A 395 11.09 5.53 -10.29
N SER A 396 11.22 5.83 -9.01
CA SER A 396 12.32 6.61 -8.45
C SER A 396 12.98 5.90 -7.28
N PRO A 397 14.33 5.95 -7.16
CA PRO A 397 15.04 5.36 -6.03
C PRO A 397 14.68 6.04 -4.70
N ASN A 398 14.15 7.27 -4.74
CA ASN A 398 13.74 8.04 -3.56
C ASN A 398 12.40 7.58 -2.97
N GLU A 399 11.65 6.72 -3.66
CA GLU A 399 10.39 6.18 -3.15
C GLU A 399 10.64 5.05 -2.13
N PRO A 400 9.92 5.03 -1.00
CA PRO A 400 9.99 3.96 -0.01
C PRO A 400 9.13 2.73 -0.40
N THR A 401 8.73 2.62 -1.66
CA THR A 401 7.75 1.64 -2.18
C THR A 401 8.40 0.34 -2.64
N GLY A 402 7.61 -0.74 -2.73
CA GLY A 402 8.13 -2.06 -3.06
C GLY A 402 7.30 -3.18 -2.45
N PHE A 403 7.54 -4.40 -2.90
CA PHE A 403 6.86 -5.59 -2.40
C PHE A 403 7.82 -6.47 -1.59
N SER A 404 7.37 -6.92 -0.43
CA SER A 404 8.09 -7.87 0.42
C SER A 404 7.19 -9.07 0.71
N ILE A 405 7.61 -10.24 0.24
CA ILE A 405 6.88 -11.49 0.37
C ILE A 405 7.65 -12.36 1.37
N GLN A 406 7.09 -12.54 2.56
CA GLN A 406 7.75 -13.17 3.71
C GLN A 406 6.96 -14.37 4.25
N PHE A 407 7.64 -15.45 4.60
CA PHE A 407 7.03 -16.66 5.20
C PHE A 407 5.86 -17.24 4.40
N SER A 408 5.81 -17.01 3.10
CA SER A 408 4.69 -17.35 2.25
C SER A 408 4.95 -18.64 1.47
N ASN A 409 3.89 -19.23 0.92
CA ASN A 409 3.96 -20.36 0.01
C ASN A 409 3.75 -19.87 -1.42
N ILE A 410 4.77 -20.00 -2.25
CA ILE A 410 4.78 -19.58 -3.65
C ILE A 410 4.68 -20.83 -4.53
N SER A 411 3.53 -21.01 -5.17
CA SER A 411 3.23 -22.21 -5.95
C SER A 411 2.32 -21.90 -7.14
N ALA A 412 1.73 -22.94 -7.71
CA ALA A 412 0.73 -22.85 -8.76
C ALA A 412 -0.48 -23.76 -8.46
N GLU A 413 -1.59 -23.51 -9.14
CA GLU A 413 -2.78 -24.37 -9.08
C GLU A 413 -2.46 -25.78 -9.62
N PRO A 414 -3.21 -26.82 -9.20
CA PRO A 414 -2.89 -28.21 -9.53
C PRO A 414 -2.75 -28.51 -11.03
N ASP A 415 -3.51 -27.82 -11.89
CA ASP A 415 -3.47 -28.00 -13.34
C ASP A 415 -2.19 -27.42 -13.98
N VAL A 416 -1.63 -26.35 -13.41
CA VAL A 416 -0.31 -25.83 -13.78
C VAL A 416 0.79 -26.76 -13.28
N LEU A 417 0.70 -27.25 -12.03
CA LEU A 417 1.67 -28.18 -11.47
C LEU A 417 1.73 -29.51 -12.24
N ALA A 418 0.60 -29.97 -12.78
CA ALA A 418 0.54 -31.14 -13.65
C ALA A 418 1.20 -30.95 -15.02
N SER A 419 1.47 -29.70 -15.44
CA SER A 419 2.03 -29.39 -16.75
C SER A 419 2.94 -28.15 -16.72
N LEU A 420 4.02 -28.24 -15.94
CA LEU A 420 4.98 -27.15 -15.68
C LEU A 420 5.58 -26.50 -16.95
N ASN A 421 5.70 -27.26 -18.03
CA ASN A 421 6.26 -26.77 -19.29
C ASN A 421 5.22 -26.05 -20.17
N SER A 422 3.92 -26.15 -19.86
CA SER A 422 2.85 -25.51 -20.63
C SER A 422 2.56 -24.07 -20.18
N THR A 423 2.92 -23.71 -18.95
CA THR A 423 2.69 -22.37 -18.38
C THR A 423 3.89 -21.97 -17.54
N LEU A 424 4.79 -21.19 -18.13
CA LEU A 424 6.00 -20.72 -17.47
C LEU A 424 5.64 -19.68 -16.41
N THR A 425 6.13 -19.84 -15.18
CA THR A 425 5.85 -18.92 -14.07
C THR A 425 7.12 -18.30 -13.51
N TYR A 426 7.13 -16.98 -13.39
CA TYR A 426 8.24 -16.17 -12.87
C TYR A 426 7.80 -15.41 -11.62
N LEU A 427 8.77 -15.11 -10.74
CA LEU A 427 8.59 -14.32 -9.53
C LEU A 427 8.11 -12.90 -9.83
N GLY A 428 8.55 -12.31 -10.95
CA GLY A 428 8.02 -11.03 -11.41
C GLY A 428 8.78 -10.45 -12.60
N ARG A 429 8.36 -9.25 -13.02
CA ARG A 429 8.96 -8.45 -14.10
C ARG A 429 8.88 -6.93 -13.84
N PRO A 430 9.89 -6.14 -14.24
CA PRO A 430 10.03 -4.76 -13.78
C PRO A 430 9.11 -3.82 -14.56
N TRP A 431 7.91 -3.59 -14.05
CA TRP A 431 6.95 -2.68 -14.69
C TRP A 431 7.51 -1.27 -14.86
N LYS A 432 8.29 -0.80 -13.88
CA LYS A 432 8.93 0.53 -13.88
C LYS A 432 10.42 0.45 -13.57
N LEU A 433 11.11 1.55 -13.87
CA LEU A 433 12.58 1.64 -13.93
C LEU A 433 13.27 1.20 -12.64
N CYS A 434 12.69 1.53 -11.48
CA CYS A 434 13.29 1.22 -10.18
C CYS A 434 12.57 0.07 -9.47
N SER A 435 11.91 -0.82 -10.21
CA SER A 435 11.07 -1.90 -9.66
C SER A 435 11.75 -2.62 -8.48
N ARG A 436 11.02 -2.81 -7.37
CA ARG A 436 11.58 -3.38 -6.13
C ARG A 436 10.70 -4.47 -5.55
N THR A 437 11.18 -5.70 -5.58
CA THR A 437 10.49 -6.87 -5.01
C THR A 437 11.48 -7.76 -4.27
N VAL A 438 11.11 -8.23 -3.07
CA VAL A 438 11.89 -9.18 -2.30
C VAL A 438 11.04 -10.39 -1.90
N PHE A 439 11.52 -11.59 -2.21
CA PHE A 439 10.99 -12.84 -1.67
C PHE A 439 11.94 -13.35 -0.59
N MET A 440 11.44 -13.54 0.62
CA MET A 440 12.28 -13.99 1.73
C MET A 440 11.61 -15.02 2.62
N GLN A 441 12.40 -15.98 3.09
CA GLN A 441 11.98 -17.03 4.04
C GLN A 441 10.70 -17.75 3.60
N SER A 442 10.50 -17.88 2.29
CA SER A 442 9.29 -18.40 1.68
C SER A 442 9.55 -19.73 0.98
N TYR A 443 8.54 -20.59 0.97
CA TYR A 443 8.59 -21.81 0.17
C TYR A 443 8.35 -21.47 -1.30
N MET A 444 9.13 -22.05 -2.21
CA MET A 444 8.96 -21.96 -3.65
C MET A 444 8.85 -23.37 -4.25
N SER A 445 7.70 -23.68 -4.85
CA SER A 445 7.50 -24.91 -5.59
C SER A 445 8.30 -24.94 -6.90
N ASN A 446 8.33 -26.10 -7.56
CA ASN A 446 8.94 -26.29 -8.88
C ASN A 446 8.15 -25.63 -10.03
N ALA A 447 7.04 -24.94 -9.75
CA ALA A 447 6.38 -24.07 -10.71
C ALA A 447 7.23 -22.87 -11.11
N ILE A 448 8.13 -22.43 -10.22
CA ILE A 448 8.98 -21.27 -10.48
C ILE A 448 10.12 -21.65 -11.41
N ARG A 449 10.24 -20.91 -12.50
CA ARG A 449 11.30 -21.06 -13.49
C ARG A 449 12.69 -20.87 -12.87
N PRO A 450 13.71 -21.66 -13.27
CA PRO A 450 15.07 -21.51 -12.75
C PRO A 450 15.64 -20.09 -12.91
N GLU A 451 15.28 -19.42 -14.02
CA GLU A 451 15.63 -18.02 -14.29
C GLU A 451 15.10 -17.06 -13.22
N GLY A 452 13.98 -17.41 -12.57
CA GLY A 452 13.34 -16.69 -11.47
C GLY A 452 12.54 -15.47 -11.93
N TRP A 453 13.17 -14.58 -12.68
CA TRP A 453 12.62 -13.27 -13.07
C TRP A 453 12.52 -13.14 -14.59
N LEU A 454 11.59 -12.32 -15.07
CA LEU A 454 11.34 -12.12 -16.50
C LEU A 454 11.56 -10.66 -16.90
N GLU A 455 12.19 -10.42 -18.05
CA GLU A 455 12.38 -9.07 -18.57
C GLU A 455 11.02 -8.39 -18.84
N TRP A 456 10.95 -7.07 -18.65
CA TRP A 456 9.80 -6.30 -19.12
C TRP A 456 9.89 -6.08 -20.64
N ASN A 457 11.00 -5.49 -21.08
CA ASN A 457 11.32 -5.29 -22.49
C ASN A 457 12.84 -5.15 -22.66
N ARG A 458 13.49 -6.16 -23.24
CA ARG A 458 14.96 -6.21 -23.45
C ARG A 458 15.71 -5.89 -22.15
N ASP A 459 16.54 -4.85 -22.16
CA ASP A 459 17.41 -4.40 -21.08
C ASP A 459 16.80 -3.33 -20.17
N PHE A 460 15.53 -2.95 -20.39
CA PHE A 460 14.84 -1.99 -19.54
C PHE A 460 14.87 -2.39 -18.06
N ALA A 461 15.29 -1.45 -17.20
CA ALA A 461 15.34 -1.54 -15.74
C ALA A 461 16.32 -2.57 -15.15
N LEU A 462 16.99 -3.41 -15.96
CA LEU A 462 17.76 -4.56 -15.44
C LEU A 462 18.95 -4.15 -14.53
N ASP A 463 19.44 -2.93 -14.69
CA ASP A 463 20.54 -2.33 -13.92
C ASP A 463 20.08 -1.50 -12.71
N THR A 464 18.81 -1.11 -12.66
CA THR A 464 18.24 -0.11 -11.75
C THR A 464 17.15 -0.69 -10.83
N LEU A 465 16.57 -1.83 -11.18
CA LEU A 465 15.67 -2.60 -10.33
C LEU A 465 16.40 -3.17 -9.10
N PHE A 466 15.63 -3.57 -8.08
CA PHE A 466 16.12 -4.32 -6.93
C PHE A 466 15.25 -5.57 -6.73
N TYR A 467 15.72 -6.72 -7.21
CA TYR A 467 15.07 -8.01 -7.03
C TYR A 467 15.87 -8.90 -6.10
N GLY A 468 15.31 -9.11 -4.90
CA GLY A 468 15.98 -9.80 -3.81
C GLY A 468 15.39 -11.18 -3.51
N GLU A 469 16.27 -12.16 -3.27
CA GLU A 469 15.89 -13.45 -2.69
C GLU A 469 16.72 -13.71 -1.42
N TYR A 470 16.07 -14.03 -0.29
CA TYR A 470 16.74 -14.29 1.00
C TYR A 470 16.17 -15.53 1.69
N MET A 471 17.00 -16.56 1.90
CA MET A 471 16.64 -17.77 2.65
C MET A 471 15.30 -18.43 2.23
N ASN A 472 14.97 -18.38 0.94
CA ASN A 472 13.85 -19.15 0.38
C ASN A 472 14.22 -20.64 0.34
N TYR A 473 13.22 -21.51 0.36
CA TYR A 473 13.40 -22.96 0.36
C TYR A 473 12.40 -23.65 -0.54
N GLY A 474 12.61 -24.94 -0.81
CA GLY A 474 11.80 -25.71 -1.75
C GLY A 474 12.43 -25.81 -3.15
N PRO A 475 11.86 -26.63 -4.04
CA PRO A 475 12.49 -27.00 -5.31
C PRO A 475 12.64 -25.83 -6.30
N GLY A 476 11.85 -24.76 -6.20
CA GLY A 476 11.98 -23.55 -7.03
C GLY A 476 12.93 -22.48 -6.48
N ALA A 477 13.47 -22.66 -5.28
CA ALA A 477 14.27 -21.66 -4.58
C ALA A 477 15.77 -21.65 -4.98
N GLY A 478 16.20 -22.56 -5.87
CA GLY A 478 17.60 -22.67 -6.28
C GLY A 478 18.09 -21.42 -7.02
N LEU A 479 19.18 -20.81 -6.54
CA LEU A 479 19.72 -19.57 -7.10
C LEU A 479 20.70 -19.77 -8.27
N GLY A 480 21.18 -20.99 -8.50
CA GLY A 480 22.28 -21.29 -9.43
C GLY A 480 22.01 -20.96 -10.91
N SER A 481 20.75 -20.85 -11.30
CA SER A 481 20.32 -20.56 -12.69
C SER A 481 19.53 -19.26 -12.81
N ARG A 482 19.51 -18.42 -11.76
CA ARG A 482 18.86 -17.12 -11.81
C ARG A 482 19.50 -16.22 -12.86
N VAL A 483 18.71 -15.28 -13.35
CA VAL A 483 19.18 -14.19 -14.22
C VAL A 483 20.43 -13.49 -13.66
N LYS A 484 21.29 -12.98 -14.55
CA LYS A 484 22.57 -12.34 -14.21
C LYS A 484 22.49 -10.82 -14.19
N TRP A 485 21.30 -10.25 -14.03
CA TRP A 485 21.07 -8.81 -14.10
C TRP A 485 21.75 -8.09 -12.93
N PRO A 486 22.32 -6.88 -13.11
CA PRO A 486 22.93 -6.14 -12.00
C PRO A 486 21.96 -5.84 -10.85
N GLY A 487 20.68 -5.63 -11.13
CA GLY A 487 19.64 -5.41 -10.12
C GLY A 487 19.12 -6.67 -9.42
N PHE A 488 19.59 -7.87 -9.81
CA PHE A 488 19.27 -9.11 -9.10
C PHE A 488 20.24 -9.34 -7.94
N HIS A 489 19.70 -9.64 -6.77
CA HIS A 489 20.45 -9.80 -5.53
C HIS A 489 20.08 -11.11 -4.82
N ALA A 490 21.01 -12.06 -4.82
CA ALA A 490 21.03 -13.14 -3.84
C ALA A 490 21.47 -12.55 -2.49
N ILE A 491 20.50 -12.18 -1.65
CA ILE A 491 20.77 -11.48 -0.39
C ILE A 491 21.40 -12.49 0.57
N ASN A 492 22.63 -12.21 1.00
CA ASN A 492 23.36 -13.02 1.99
C ASN A 492 23.51 -12.31 3.33
N ASP A 493 23.22 -11.02 3.40
CA ASP A 493 23.29 -10.22 4.61
C ASP A 493 21.90 -10.05 5.24
N SER A 494 21.75 -10.51 6.47
CA SER A 494 20.51 -10.32 7.25
C SER A 494 20.19 -8.85 7.49
N ALA A 495 21.19 -7.95 7.55
CA ALA A 495 20.92 -6.52 7.73
C ALA A 495 20.20 -5.93 6.51
N GLN A 496 20.62 -6.32 5.30
CA GLN A 496 19.93 -5.92 4.07
C GLN A 496 18.51 -6.51 4.00
N ALA A 497 18.33 -7.79 4.34
CA ALA A 497 17.01 -8.41 4.38
C ALA A 497 16.08 -7.77 5.43
N ASN A 498 16.62 -7.32 6.57
CA ASN A 498 15.85 -6.71 7.65
C ASN A 498 15.13 -5.43 7.22
N ASN A 499 15.66 -4.70 6.23
CA ASN A 499 15.03 -3.50 5.67
C ASN A 499 13.68 -3.78 5.01
N PHE A 500 13.40 -5.03 4.64
CA PHE A 500 12.15 -5.46 4.00
C PHE A 500 11.16 -6.11 4.99
N THR A 501 11.47 -6.11 6.30
CA THR A 501 10.59 -6.67 7.33
C THR A 501 9.46 -5.72 7.72
N VAL A 502 8.44 -6.24 8.40
CA VAL A 502 7.28 -5.45 8.86
C VAL A 502 7.68 -4.22 9.68
N SER A 503 8.63 -4.37 10.60
CA SER A 503 9.04 -3.28 11.48
C SER A 503 9.80 -2.16 10.76
N GLN A 504 10.56 -2.48 9.72
CA GLN A 504 11.40 -1.50 9.01
C GLN A 504 10.70 -0.92 7.78
N PHE A 505 10.11 -1.79 6.95
CA PHE A 505 9.64 -1.41 5.62
C PHE A 505 8.34 -0.62 5.65
N ILE A 506 7.42 -0.96 6.56
CA ILE A 506 6.11 -0.31 6.70
C ILE A 506 5.87 0.25 8.10
N LEU A 507 6.91 0.32 8.93
CA LEU A 507 6.83 0.75 10.34
C LEU A 507 5.72 0.03 11.13
N GLY A 508 5.50 -1.25 10.85
CA GLY A 508 4.32 -2.00 11.29
C GLY A 508 4.09 -2.01 12.81
N ASN A 509 5.16 -1.91 13.61
CA ASN A 509 5.05 -1.83 15.07
C ASN A 509 4.29 -0.61 15.58
N SER A 510 4.23 0.46 14.79
CA SER A 510 3.52 1.69 15.17
C SER A 510 2.00 1.59 15.00
N TRP A 511 1.50 0.71 14.12
CA TRP A 511 0.09 0.72 13.72
C TRP A 511 -0.60 -0.65 13.70
N LEU A 512 0.11 -1.74 13.37
CA LEU A 512 -0.47 -3.08 13.32
C LEU A 512 -0.99 -3.60 14.67
N PRO A 513 -0.39 -3.33 15.84
CA PRO A 513 -0.94 -3.79 17.12
C PRO A 513 -2.39 -3.37 17.36
N SER A 514 -2.79 -2.17 16.92
CA SER A 514 -4.16 -1.64 17.04
C SER A 514 -5.19 -2.39 16.17
N THR A 515 -4.72 -3.20 15.23
CA THR A 515 -5.57 -4.00 14.33
C THR A 515 -5.99 -5.32 14.96
N GLY A 516 -5.26 -5.78 15.99
CA GLY A 516 -5.43 -7.12 16.58
C GLY A 516 -4.90 -8.27 15.70
N VAL A 517 -4.39 -7.98 14.50
CA VAL A 517 -3.80 -8.99 13.61
C VAL A 517 -2.40 -9.33 14.09
N LYS A 518 -2.13 -10.63 14.31
CA LYS A 518 -0.80 -11.11 14.67
C LYS A 518 0.13 -11.04 13.45
N TYR A 519 1.32 -10.50 13.66
CA TYR A 519 2.34 -10.37 12.63
C TYR A 519 3.73 -10.70 13.20
N ILE A 520 4.67 -11.02 12.32
CA ILE A 520 6.08 -11.20 12.66
C ILE A 520 6.81 -9.93 12.24
N ALA A 521 7.44 -9.25 13.19
CA ALA A 521 8.00 -7.91 13.00
C ALA A 521 9.32 -7.89 12.20
N GLY A 522 10.12 -8.95 12.31
CA GLY A 522 11.47 -9.06 11.76
C GLY A 522 11.70 -10.34 10.96
N LEU A 523 12.95 -10.81 10.92
CA LEU A 523 13.35 -12.06 10.25
C LEU A 523 13.19 -13.32 11.13
N ALA A 524 13.11 -13.17 12.44
CA ALA A 524 12.91 -14.29 13.36
C ALA A 524 11.42 -14.50 13.68
N VAL A 525 11.00 -15.76 13.74
CA VAL A 525 9.63 -16.19 14.08
C VAL A 525 9.50 -16.45 15.57
#